data_AF-A0A443RTV3-F1
#
_entry.id   AF-A0A443RTV3-F1
#
_cell.length_a   1.000
_cell.length_b   1.000
_cell.length_c   1.000
_cell.angle_alpha   90.00
_cell.angle_beta   90.00
_cell.angle_gamma   90.00
#
_symmetry.space_group_name_H-M   'P 1'
#
loop_
_entity.id
_entity.type
_entity.pdbx_description
1 polymer ?
#
loop_
_entity_poly.entity_id
_entity_poly.type
_entity_poly.pdbx_seq_one_letter_code
_entity_poly.pdbx_strand_id
1 'polypeptide(L)'
;MNKIRVNYVEKTVVIGSGVNVKQVSDYISNRGYFIPFGISRTIGVSGISMGGGIGFVGPKYGLTLDKLLKIKIVTADRKIRRVSKTKCCDLF
;
A
#
# COMPACT_ATOMS: atom_id res chain seq x y z
N MET A 1 -4.29 11.24 -4.94
CA MET A 1 -3.64 11.05 -6.25
C MET A 1 -2.35 11.88 -6.30
N ASN A 2 -1.24 11.53 -6.96
CA ASN A 2 -0.77 10.22 -7.47
C ASN A 2 0.75 10.01 -7.24
N LYS A 3 1.28 10.56 -6.13
CA LYS A 3 2.72 10.55 -5.82
C LYS A 3 3.17 9.23 -5.17
N ILE A 4 4.43 8.86 -5.38
CA ILE A 4 5.12 7.75 -4.72
C ILE A 4 6.37 8.33 -4.03
N ARG A 5 6.64 7.95 -2.79
CA ARG A 5 7.84 8.38 -2.04
C ARG A 5 8.43 7.20 -1.27
N VAL A 6 9.71 6.90 -1.49
CA VAL A 6 10.44 5.84 -0.77
C VAL A 6 11.25 6.47 0.37
N ASN A 7 11.25 5.84 1.54
CA ASN A 7 12.22 6.07 2.61
C ASN A 7 13.21 4.91 2.59
N TYR A 8 14.45 5.18 2.17
CA TYR A 8 15.50 4.16 2.04
C TYR A 8 16.07 3.70 3.39
N VAL A 9 15.97 4.53 4.45
CA VAL A 9 16.45 4.19 5.80
C VAL A 9 15.50 3.20 6.47
N GLU A 10 14.21 3.52 6.48
CA GLU A 10 13.16 2.65 7.04
C GLU A 10 12.73 1.51 6.10
N LYS A 11 13.17 1.54 4.83
CA LYS A 11 12.74 0.63 3.75
C LYS A 11 11.21 0.63 3.54
N THR A 12 10.59 1.80 3.62
CA THR A 12 9.14 1.99 3.46
C THR A 12 8.80 2.80 2.21
N VAL A 13 7.55 2.69 1.72
CA VAL A 13 7.04 3.50 0.62
C VAL A 13 5.67 4.07 0.95
N VAL A 14 5.48 5.36 0.67
CA VAL A 14 4.21 6.07 0.76
C VAL A 14 3.63 6.17 -0.65
N ILE A 15 2.46 5.57 -0.84
CA ILE A 15 1.80 5.43 -2.14
C ILE A 15 0.52 6.27 -2.14
N GLY A 16 0.35 7.12 -3.15
CA GLY A 16 -0.87 7.89 -3.35
C GLY A 16 -2.06 7.02 -3.77
N SER A 17 -3.26 7.32 -3.28
CA SER A 17 -4.45 6.47 -3.44
C SER A 17 -4.87 6.09 -4.87
N GLY A 18 -4.51 6.87 -5.90
CA GLY A 18 -4.82 6.56 -7.30
C GLY A 18 -3.65 5.98 -8.10
N VAL A 19 -2.56 5.57 -7.44
CA VAL A 19 -1.44 4.84 -8.06
C VAL A 19 -1.88 3.41 -8.34
N ASN A 20 -1.57 2.87 -9.52
CA ASN A 20 -1.82 1.47 -9.86
C ASN A 20 -0.59 0.57 -9.63
N VAL A 21 -0.80 -0.75 -9.63
CA VAL A 21 0.25 -1.75 -9.39
C VAL A 21 1.46 -1.54 -10.30
N LYS A 22 1.27 -1.31 -11.61
CA LYS A 22 2.38 -1.04 -12.55
C LYS A 22 3.23 0.17 -12.13
N GLN A 23 2.58 1.28 -11.82
CA GLN A 23 3.27 2.53 -11.48
C GLN A 23 4.14 2.38 -10.22
N VAL A 24 3.65 1.66 -9.20
CA VAL A 24 4.45 1.41 -8.00
C VAL A 24 5.50 0.32 -8.24
N SER A 25 5.15 -0.80 -8.89
CA SER A 25 6.09 -1.90 -9.14
C SER A 25 7.30 -1.42 -9.90
N ASP A 26 7.10 -0.70 -10.99
CA ASP A 26 8.17 -0.21 -11.87
C ASP A 26 8.99 0.91 -11.19
N TYR A 27 8.40 1.64 -10.24
CA TYR A 27 9.13 2.64 -9.46
C TYR A 27 10.04 2.00 -8.38
N ILE A 28 9.57 0.95 -7.70
CA ILE A 28 10.30 0.34 -6.58
C ILE A 28 11.26 -0.78 -7.01
N SER A 29 10.95 -1.52 -8.08
CA SER A 29 11.78 -2.63 -8.58
C SER A 29 13.15 -2.16 -9.06
N ASN A 30 13.17 -1.05 -9.81
CA ASN A 30 14.39 -0.34 -10.25
C ASN A 30 15.25 0.21 -9.09
N ARG A 31 14.78 0.07 -7.84
CA ARG A 31 15.49 0.48 -6.61
C ARG A 31 15.81 -0.71 -5.70
N GLY A 32 15.60 -1.94 -6.16
CA GLY A 32 15.84 -3.17 -5.39
C GLY A 32 14.76 -3.50 -4.34
N TYR A 33 13.59 -2.85 -4.41
CA TYR A 33 12.47 -3.07 -3.48
C TYR A 33 11.30 -3.77 -4.16
N PHE A 34 10.50 -4.49 -3.36
CA PHE A 34 9.34 -5.23 -3.81
C PHE A 34 8.23 -5.24 -2.74
N ILE A 35 6.97 -5.32 -3.18
CA ILE A 35 5.78 -5.51 -2.34
C ILE A 35 4.88 -6.54 -3.05
N PRO A 36 4.31 -7.53 -2.33
CA PRO A 36 3.31 -8.42 -2.88
C PRO A 36 2.07 -7.63 -3.32
N PHE A 37 1.75 -7.71 -4.61
CA PHE A 37 0.53 -7.18 -5.21
C PHE A 37 -0.24 -8.31 -5.92
N GLY A 38 -1.47 -8.00 -6.34
CA GLY A 38 -2.26 -8.87 -7.20
C GLY A 38 -1.70 -8.99 -8.63
N ILE A 39 -2.32 -9.89 -9.40
CA ILE A 39 -1.82 -10.35 -10.70
C ILE A 39 -1.89 -9.25 -11.79
N SER A 40 -2.96 -8.44 -11.81
CA SER A 40 -3.11 -7.43 -12.87
C SER A 40 -2.41 -6.10 -12.55
N ARG A 41 -1.65 -5.64 -13.53
CA ARG A 41 -0.89 -4.37 -13.52
C ARG A 41 -1.76 -3.11 -13.41
N THR A 42 -3.03 -3.16 -13.81
CA THR A 42 -3.94 -2.01 -13.84
C THR A 42 -4.67 -1.76 -12.52
N ILE A 43 -4.63 -2.71 -11.57
CA ILE A 43 -5.33 -2.62 -10.28
C ILE A 43 -4.82 -1.40 -9.49
N GLY A 44 -5.74 -0.63 -8.90
CA GLY A 44 -5.41 0.48 -7.99
C GLY A 44 -4.87 -0.05 -6.66
N VAL A 45 -3.71 0.47 -6.22
CA VAL A 45 -3.01 -0.02 -5.01
C VAL A 45 -3.87 0.13 -3.76
N SER A 46 -4.60 1.24 -3.63
CA SER A 46 -5.50 1.50 -2.51
C SER A 46 -6.57 0.41 -2.36
N GLY A 47 -7.30 0.10 -3.44
CA GLY A 47 -8.34 -0.92 -3.46
C GLY A 47 -7.81 -2.30 -3.05
N ILE A 48 -6.73 -2.76 -3.69
CA ILE A 48 -6.17 -4.09 -3.38
C ILE A 48 -5.56 -4.18 -1.97
N SER A 49 -4.96 -3.11 -1.46
CA SER A 49 -4.43 -3.09 -0.09
C SER A 49 -5.52 -3.13 0.98
N MET A 50 -6.71 -2.56 0.73
CA MET A 50 -7.84 -2.60 1.66
C MET A 50 -8.62 -3.92 1.55
N GLY A 51 -8.64 -4.55 0.37
CA GLY A 51 -9.25 -5.87 0.15
C GLY A 51 -8.32 -7.07 0.42
N GLY A 52 -7.25 -6.89 1.21
CA GLY A 52 -6.23 -7.91 1.44
C GLY A 52 -5.17 -7.95 0.33
N GLY A 53 -5.53 -8.49 -0.83
CA GLY A 53 -4.67 -8.54 -2.02
C GLY A 53 -3.78 -9.78 -2.11
N ILE A 54 -4.25 -10.80 -2.83
CA ILE A 54 -3.52 -12.04 -3.15
C ILE A 54 -2.90 -11.94 -4.55
N GLY A 55 -1.69 -12.48 -4.71
CA GLY A 55 -1.02 -12.66 -6.01
C GLY A 55 0.02 -13.78 -5.96
N PHE A 56 0.78 -13.98 -7.05
CA PHE A 56 1.70 -15.11 -7.23
C PHE A 56 2.69 -15.35 -6.08
N VAL A 57 3.15 -14.28 -5.46
CA VAL A 57 4.13 -14.30 -4.35
C VAL A 57 3.48 -14.48 -2.97
N GLY A 58 2.15 -14.48 -2.90
CA GLY A 58 1.36 -14.56 -1.66
C GLY A 58 1.75 -15.73 -0.74
N PRO A 59 1.95 -16.96 -1.25
CA PRO A 59 2.34 -18.10 -0.40
C PRO A 59 3.65 -17.91 0.37
N LYS A 60 4.57 -17.04 -0.11
CA LYS A 60 5.86 -16.77 0.55
C LYS A 60 5.90 -15.44 1.29
N TYR A 61 5.15 -14.44 0.84
CA TYR A 61 5.26 -13.06 1.35
C TYR A 61 3.96 -12.52 1.97
N GLY A 62 2.85 -13.26 1.95
CA GLY A 62 1.56 -12.82 2.45
C GLY A 62 0.83 -11.85 1.50
N LEU A 63 -0.22 -11.23 2.03
CA LEU A 63 -1.10 -10.28 1.35
C LEU A 63 -0.42 -8.92 1.14
N THR A 64 -0.97 -8.10 0.24
CA THR A 64 -0.63 -6.68 0.14
C THR A 64 -0.90 -5.94 1.45
N LEU A 65 -2.03 -6.25 2.11
CA LEU A 65 -2.44 -5.73 3.42
C LEU A 65 -1.42 -6.03 4.53
N ASP A 66 -0.75 -7.19 4.49
CA ASP A 66 0.25 -7.58 5.50
C ASP A 66 1.49 -6.67 5.49
N LYS A 67 1.67 -5.85 4.43
CA LYS A 67 2.75 -4.86 4.31
C LYS A 67 2.29 -3.44 4.58
N LEU A 68 1.01 -3.25 4.93
CA LEU A 68 0.47 -1.96 5.29
C LEU A 68 0.95 -1.56 6.68
N LEU A 69 1.55 -0.37 6.78
CA LEU A 69 2.07 0.15 8.06
C LEU A 69 1.13 1.21 8.65
N LYS A 70 0.66 2.15 7.81
CA LYS A 70 -0.17 3.30 8.18
C LYS A 70 -1.00 3.74 6.98
N ILE A 71 -2.21 4.24 7.20
CA ILE A 71 -3.07 4.85 6.16
C ILE A 71 -3.40 6.31 6.54
N LYS A 72 -3.58 7.16 5.53
CA LYS A 72 -4.22 8.48 5.67
C LYS A 72 -5.57 8.45 4.95
N ILE A 73 -6.66 8.45 5.72
CA ILE A 73 -8.04 8.32 5.21
C ILE A 73 -8.87 9.57 5.51
N VAL A 74 -9.98 9.73 4.79
CA VAL A 74 -11.04 10.71 5.09
C VAL A 74 -12.24 9.92 5.60
N THR A 75 -12.73 10.21 6.80
CA THR A 75 -13.92 9.57 7.38
C THR A 75 -15.20 10.35 7.07
N ALA A 76 -16.37 9.72 7.26
CA ALA A 76 -17.68 10.31 6.93
C ALA A 76 -17.98 11.63 7.69
N ASP A 77 -17.37 11.81 8.86
CA ASP A 77 -17.35 13.07 9.63
C ASP A 77 -16.49 14.19 9.00
N ARG A 78 -16.04 13.99 7.75
CA ARG A 78 -15.16 14.86 6.95
C ARG A 78 -13.77 15.09 7.55
N LYS A 79 -13.35 14.29 8.54
CA LYS A 79 -12.03 14.42 9.17
C LYS A 79 -10.97 13.58 8.46
N ILE A 80 -9.77 14.11 8.40
CA ILE A 80 -8.58 13.38 7.95
C ILE A 80 -7.98 12.63 9.14
N ARG A 81 -7.89 11.30 9.05
CA ARG A 81 -7.29 10.45 10.09
C ARG A 81 -6.00 9.81 9.59
N ARG A 82 -5.02 9.68 10.49
CA ARG A 82 -3.82 8.84 10.30
C ARG A 82 -3.98 7.62 11.19
N VAL A 83 -4.10 6.46 10.55
CA VAL A 83 -4.53 5.20 11.16
C VAL A 83 -3.42 4.17 11.05
N SER A 84 -3.18 3.39 12.10
CA SER A 84 -2.06 2.45 12.22
C SER A 84 -2.26 1.51 13.42
N LYS A 85 -1.47 0.43 13.52
CA LYS A 85 -1.48 -0.51 14.66
C LYS A 85 -1.36 0.13 16.07
N THR A 86 -0.89 1.38 16.17
CA THR A 86 -0.76 2.13 17.43
C THR A 86 -1.58 3.42 17.49
N LYS A 87 -2.48 3.67 16.52
CA LYS A 87 -3.33 4.88 16.51
C LYS A 87 -4.63 4.62 15.73
N CYS A 88 -5.77 4.75 16.42
CA CYS A 88 -7.09 4.31 15.93
C CYS A 88 -7.03 2.85 15.48
N CYS A 89 -6.55 1.98 16.38
CA CYS A 89 -6.25 0.57 16.08
C CYS A 89 -7.50 -0.25 15.76
N ASP A 90 -8.65 0.19 16.24
CA ASP A 90 -10.00 -0.26 15.90
C ASP A 90 -10.39 -0.04 14.43
N LEU A 91 -9.71 0.90 13.76
CA LEU A 91 -9.93 1.31 12.38
C LEU A 91 -8.78 0.89 11.43
N PHE A 92 -7.78 0.15 11.93
CA PHE A 92 -6.59 -0.26 11.17
C PHE A 92 -6.60 -1.74 10.78
#